data_AF-A0A372IB41-F1
#
_entry.id   AF-A0A372IB41-F1
#
_cell.length_a   1.000
_cell.length_b   1.000
_cell.length_c   1.000
_cell.angle_alpha   90.00
_cell.angle_beta   90.00
_cell.angle_gamma   90.00
#
_symmetry.space_group_name_H-M   'P 1'
#
loop_
_entity.id
_entity.type
_entity.pdbx_description
1 polymer ?
#
loop_
_entity_poly.entity_id
_entity_poly.type
_entity_poly.pdbx_seq_one_letter_code
_entity_poly.pdbx_strand_id
1 'polypeptide(L)'
;MSRTTNFIRNESGAVTVDWVVLTAATVGLGLATMAVVSAGVEDLSGDMRTQMESQTISASFGGGTGGSWDWSGSSAQDYYDIGAAQAPGNNGATYNWAHQEAIADAPEGFNFANPLVDPDTGNVVYTSDDGQYYASGGEIHPVAEYAGTPVYWGA
;
A
#
# COMPACT_ATOMS: atom_id res chain seq x y z
N MET A 1 6.73 -3.26 -83.51
CA MET A 1 7.46 -2.46 -82.49
C MET A 1 7.03 -2.93 -81.10
N SER A 2 7.89 -3.66 -80.40
CA SER A 2 7.58 -4.28 -79.09
C SER A 2 7.49 -3.22 -78.00
N ARG A 3 6.28 -2.97 -77.46
CA ARG A 3 6.01 -1.96 -76.42
C ARG A 3 6.79 -2.21 -75.13
N THR A 4 7.13 -3.46 -74.84
CA THR A 4 7.91 -3.87 -73.66
C THR A 4 9.34 -3.35 -73.68
N THR A 5 9.93 -3.17 -74.87
CA THR A 5 11.31 -2.66 -74.99
C THR A 5 11.41 -1.17 -74.63
N ASN A 6 10.35 -0.39 -74.86
CA ASN A 6 10.30 1.02 -74.44
C ASN A 6 10.03 1.18 -72.93
N PHE A 7 9.35 0.21 -72.30
CA PHE A 7 9.07 0.25 -70.86
C PHE A 7 10.33 0.05 -70.02
N ILE A 8 11.22 -0.87 -70.43
CA ILE A 8 12.49 -1.15 -69.76
C ILE A 8 13.52 -0.01 -69.95
N ARG A 9 13.35 0.81 -71.00
CA ARG A 9 14.31 1.87 -71.38
C ARG A 9 13.96 3.27 -70.84
N ASN A 10 12.86 3.41 -70.09
CA ASN A 10 12.43 4.67 -69.49
C ASN A 10 12.93 4.81 -68.05
N GLU A 11 14.06 5.50 -67.86
CA GLU A 11 14.70 5.70 -66.55
C GLU A 11 13.95 6.70 -65.64
N SER A 12 13.11 7.59 -66.20
CA SER A 12 12.35 8.57 -65.40
C SER A 12 11.32 7.93 -64.47
N GLY A 13 10.88 6.70 -64.75
CA GLY A 13 10.00 5.92 -63.88
C GLY A 13 10.75 5.12 -62.80
N ALA A 14 12.07 4.95 -62.92
CA ALA A 14 12.85 4.19 -61.94
C ALA A 14 12.89 4.92 -60.59
N VAL A 15 13.01 6.26 -60.62
CA VAL A 15 13.00 7.10 -59.42
C VAL A 15 11.64 7.11 -58.72
N THR A 16 10.55 7.01 -59.49
CA THR A 16 9.20 6.93 -58.90
C THR A 16 8.89 5.53 -58.36
N VAL A 17 9.56 4.49 -58.84
CA VAL A 17 9.43 3.15 -58.25
C VAL A 17 10.24 3.04 -56.96
N ASP A 18 11.37 3.75 -56.83
CA ASP A 18 12.20 3.74 -55.63
C ASP A 18 11.47 4.27 -54.38
N TRP A 19 10.68 5.34 -54.49
CA TRP A 19 9.92 5.84 -53.33
C TRP A 19 8.81 4.88 -52.89
N VAL A 20 8.21 4.14 -53.83
CA VAL A 20 7.20 3.12 -53.51
C VAL A 20 7.87 1.95 -52.78
N VAL A 21 9.06 1.54 -53.22
CA VAL A 21 9.81 0.47 -52.54
C VAL A 21 10.26 0.91 -51.15
N LEU A 22 10.72 2.15 -50.97
CA LEU A 22 11.13 2.70 -49.68
C LEU A 22 9.96 2.80 -48.69
N THR A 23 8.80 3.26 -49.16
CA THR A 23 7.58 3.33 -48.32
C THR A 23 7.04 1.95 -48.01
N ALA A 24 7.02 1.02 -48.99
CA ALA A 24 6.64 -0.37 -48.76
C ALA A 24 7.57 -1.07 -47.75
N ALA A 25 8.88 -0.82 -47.82
CA ALA A 25 9.83 -1.33 -46.84
C ALA A 25 9.56 -0.77 -45.43
N THR A 26 9.24 0.52 -45.33
CA THR A 26 8.91 1.17 -44.05
C THR A 26 7.61 0.62 -43.44
N VAL A 27 6.58 0.40 -44.26
CA VAL A 27 5.32 -0.22 -43.81
C VAL A 27 5.55 -1.67 -43.37
N GLY A 28 6.35 -2.43 -44.13
CA GLY A 28 6.74 -3.79 -43.76
C GLY A 28 7.49 -3.86 -42.42
N LEU A 29 8.40 -2.91 -42.17
CA LEU A 29 9.08 -2.77 -40.88
C LEU A 29 8.07 -2.44 -39.75
N GLY A 30 7.12 -1.54 -40.00
CA GLY A 30 6.09 -1.19 -39.02
C GLY A 30 5.17 -2.36 -38.62
N LEU A 31 4.83 -3.22 -39.58
CA LEU A 31 4.10 -4.46 -39.29
C LEU A 31 4.92 -5.44 -38.46
N ALA A 32 6.23 -5.53 -38.71
CA ALA A 32 7.13 -6.37 -37.91
C ALA A 32 7.30 -5.83 -36.48
N THR A 33 7.40 -4.51 -36.29
CA THR A 33 7.52 -3.92 -34.95
C THR A 33 6.24 -4.07 -34.13
N MET A 34 5.06 -4.05 -34.78
CA MET A 34 3.78 -4.31 -34.09
C MET A 34 3.74 -5.68 -33.42
N ALA A 35 4.34 -6.71 -34.02
CA ALA A 35 4.39 -8.04 -33.41
C ALA A 35 5.20 -8.03 -32.09
N VAL A 36 6.34 -7.32 -32.07
CA VAL A 36 7.19 -7.20 -30.87
C VAL A 36 6.50 -6.38 -29.77
N VAL A 37 5.87 -5.26 -30.14
CA VAL A 37 5.14 -4.42 -29.19
C VAL A 37 3.95 -5.16 -28.60
N SER A 38 3.19 -5.90 -29.43
CA SER A 38 2.04 -6.68 -28.95
C SER A 38 2.45 -7.74 -27.94
N ALA A 39 3.57 -8.45 -28.19
CA ALA A 39 4.09 -9.43 -27.24
C ALA A 39 4.51 -8.76 -25.92
N GLY A 40 5.26 -7.66 -25.96
CA GLY A 40 5.68 -6.95 -24.75
C GLY A 40 4.51 -6.36 -23.94
N VAL A 41 3.44 -5.93 -24.61
CA VAL A 41 2.21 -5.45 -23.94
C VAL A 41 1.44 -6.60 -23.29
N GLU A 42 1.39 -7.77 -23.92
CA GLU A 42 0.77 -8.98 -23.34
C GLU A 42 1.52 -9.41 -22.07
N ASP A 43 2.85 -9.48 -22.14
CA ASP A 43 3.71 -9.84 -21.01
C ASP A 43 3.51 -8.87 -19.83
N LEU A 44 3.58 -7.56 -20.09
CA LEU A 44 3.36 -6.53 -19.07
C LEU A 44 1.94 -6.61 -18.48
N SER A 45 0.94 -6.90 -19.30
CA SER A 45 -0.44 -7.07 -18.84
C SER A 45 -0.58 -8.31 -17.96
N GLY A 46 0.13 -9.39 -18.28
CA GLY A 46 0.21 -10.60 -17.46
C GLY A 46 0.88 -10.36 -16.10
N ASP A 47 1.97 -9.59 -16.09
CA ASP A 47 2.67 -9.21 -14.86
C ASP A 47 1.80 -8.34 -13.96
N MET A 48 1.13 -7.32 -14.53
CA MET A 48 0.18 -6.49 -13.78
C MET A 48 -0.95 -7.33 -13.20
N ARG A 49 -1.53 -8.24 -14.00
CA ARG A 49 -2.57 -9.15 -13.55
C ARG A 49 -2.09 -10.01 -12.38
N THR A 50 -0.90 -10.60 -12.50
CA THR A 50 -0.29 -11.42 -11.43
C THR A 50 -0.07 -10.60 -10.18
N GLN A 51 0.40 -9.36 -10.31
CA GLN A 51 0.62 -8.47 -9.18
C GLN A 51 -0.69 -8.02 -8.53
N MET A 52 -1.78 -7.87 -9.29
CA MET A 52 -3.11 -7.59 -8.75
C MET A 52 -3.74 -8.82 -8.10
N GLU A 53 -3.57 -10.01 -8.67
CA GLU A 53 -4.02 -11.27 -8.06
C GLU A 53 -3.23 -11.59 -6.78
N SER A 54 -1.94 -11.27 -6.74
CA SER A 54 -1.10 -11.40 -5.55
C SER A 54 -1.37 -10.33 -4.49
N GLN A 55 -2.00 -9.21 -4.86
CA GLN A 55 -2.41 -8.17 -3.91
C GLN A 55 -3.68 -8.62 -3.18
N THR A 56 -3.50 -9.45 -2.16
CA THR A 56 -4.54 -9.67 -1.14
C THR A 56 -4.62 -8.43 -0.26
N ILE A 57 -5.77 -7.74 -0.28
CA ILE A 57 -6.11 -6.74 0.73
C ILE A 57 -6.43 -7.52 2.01
N SER A 58 -5.42 -7.77 2.83
CA SER A 58 -5.60 -8.26 4.21
C SER A 58 -6.09 -7.11 5.09
N ALA A 59 -7.22 -6.51 4.74
CA ALA A 59 -7.92 -5.61 5.64
C ALA A 59 -8.82 -6.47 6.53
N SER A 60 -8.46 -6.59 7.80
CA SER A 60 -9.41 -6.99 8.84
C SER A 60 -10.43 -5.87 8.98
N PHE A 61 -11.50 -5.90 8.19
CA PHE A 61 -12.66 -5.05 8.49
C PHE A 61 -13.29 -5.62 9.76
N GLY A 62 -12.93 -5.02 10.90
CA GLY A 62 -13.52 -5.33 12.19
C GLY A 62 -15.04 -5.35 12.03
N GLY A 63 -15.65 -6.51 12.26
CA GLY A 63 -17.08 -6.70 12.18
C GLY A 63 -17.79 -6.00 13.34
N GLY A 64 -17.79 -4.67 13.33
CA GLY A 64 -18.47 -3.83 14.31
C GLY A 64 -19.62 -3.09 13.65
N THR A 65 -20.85 -3.43 14.03
CA THR A 65 -22.05 -2.67 13.66
C THR A 65 -21.98 -1.25 14.21
N GLY A 66 -21.64 -0.28 13.36
CA GLY A 66 -22.03 1.12 13.46
C GLY A 66 -21.67 1.87 14.75
N GLY A 67 -20.48 2.47 14.79
CA GLY A 67 -20.13 3.52 15.75
C GLY A 67 -18.66 3.96 15.66
N SER A 68 -18.40 5.02 14.88
CA SER A 68 -17.27 5.98 14.99
C SER A 68 -15.82 5.49 14.81
N TRP A 69 -15.11 6.14 13.88
CA TRP A 69 -13.66 6.24 13.65
C TRP A 69 -12.73 5.19 14.30
N ASP A 70 -12.15 4.38 13.42
CA ASP A 70 -11.48 3.08 13.61
C ASP A 70 -10.20 3.14 14.46
N TRP A 71 -10.34 3.29 15.78
CA TRP A 71 -9.22 3.14 16.71
C TRP A 71 -8.64 1.72 16.62
N SER A 72 -7.31 1.62 16.46
CA SER A 72 -6.65 0.37 16.09
C SER A 72 -6.65 -0.72 17.18
N GLY A 73 -6.83 -0.33 18.45
CA GLY A 73 -6.77 -1.27 19.58
C GLY A 73 -5.40 -1.91 19.79
N SER A 74 -4.33 -1.33 19.24
CA SER A 74 -2.99 -1.94 19.18
C SER A 74 -2.40 -2.25 20.56
N SER A 75 -1.56 -3.29 20.61
CA SER A 75 -0.92 -3.72 21.84
C SER A 75 0.27 -2.83 22.20
N ALA A 76 0.68 -2.86 23.46
CA ALA A 76 1.88 -2.17 23.91
C ALA A 76 3.15 -2.66 23.18
N GLN A 77 3.17 -3.92 22.73
CA GLN A 77 4.28 -4.47 21.96
C GLN A 77 4.34 -3.88 20.55
N ASP A 78 3.19 -3.70 19.89
CA ASP A 78 3.13 -3.15 18.54
C ASP A 78 3.68 -1.71 18.52
N TYR A 79 3.27 -0.88 19.48
CA TYR A 79 3.81 0.46 19.63
C TYR A 79 5.30 0.46 20.03
N TYR A 80 5.73 -0.49 20.86
CA TYR A 80 7.14 -0.64 21.20
C TYR A 80 8.00 -0.96 19.96
N ASP A 81 7.53 -1.84 19.08
CA ASP A 81 8.25 -2.22 17.85
C ASP A 81 8.37 -1.03 16.88
N ILE A 82 7.33 -0.20 16.79
CA ILE A 82 7.38 1.08 16.05
C ILE A 82 8.46 1.99 16.65
N GLY A 83 8.47 2.16 17.98
CA GLY A 83 9.49 2.95 18.67
C GLY A 83 10.92 2.38 18.51
N ALA A 84 11.07 1.07 18.48
CA ALA A 84 12.35 0.39 18.33
C ALA A 84 12.91 0.57 16.92
N ALA A 85 12.04 0.63 15.91
CA ALA A 85 12.42 0.98 14.55
C ALA A 85 12.92 2.42 14.41
N GLN A 86 12.34 3.37 15.17
CA GLN A 86 12.76 4.78 15.19
C GLN A 86 14.04 5.02 16.00
N ALA A 87 14.27 4.23 17.06
CA ALA A 87 15.43 4.38 17.93
C ALA A 87 16.11 3.03 18.28
N PRO A 88 16.81 2.39 17.33
CA PRO A 88 17.41 1.08 17.55
C PRO A 88 18.45 1.08 18.68
N GLY A 89 18.28 0.20 19.67
CA GLY A 89 19.23 0.01 20.77
C GLY A 89 19.19 1.08 21.86
N ASN A 90 18.26 2.03 21.80
CA ASN A 90 18.06 3.04 22.83
C ASN A 90 16.67 2.91 23.46
N ASN A 91 16.54 2.02 24.45
CA ASN A 91 15.27 1.71 25.10
C ASN A 91 14.51 2.96 25.59
N GLY A 92 15.20 3.96 26.17
CA GLY A 92 14.54 5.17 26.65
C GLY A 92 13.89 5.98 25.53
N ALA A 93 14.53 6.06 24.37
CA ALA A 93 13.95 6.70 23.19
C ALA A 93 12.85 5.84 22.54
N THR A 94 13.00 4.51 22.55
CA THR A 94 11.98 3.57 22.07
C THR A 94 10.64 3.76 22.79
N TYR A 95 10.63 3.76 24.12
CA TYR A 95 9.40 3.98 24.89
C TYR A 95 8.84 5.39 24.70
N ASN A 96 9.70 6.40 24.53
CA ASN A 96 9.24 7.76 24.26
C ASN A 96 8.50 7.87 22.91
N TRP A 97 9.01 7.21 21.86
CA TRP A 97 8.33 7.10 20.58
C TRP A 97 7.04 6.29 20.68
N ALA A 98 7.10 5.12 21.33
CA ALA A 98 5.95 4.24 21.51
C ALA A 98 4.78 4.95 22.20
N HIS A 99 5.04 5.73 23.26
CA HIS A 99 4.02 6.53 23.93
C HIS A 99 3.44 7.64 23.03
N GLN A 100 4.25 8.29 22.19
CA GLN A 100 3.76 9.32 21.27
C GLN A 100 2.83 8.75 20.20
N GLU A 101 3.19 7.58 19.66
CA GLU A 101 2.33 6.87 18.70
C GLU A 101 1.02 6.43 19.36
N ALA A 102 1.07 5.89 20.59
CA ALA A 102 -0.12 5.54 21.34
C ALA A 102 -1.01 6.77 21.62
N ILE A 103 -0.44 7.92 22.00
CA ILE A 103 -1.19 9.17 22.19
C ILE A 103 -1.86 9.63 20.89
N ALA A 104 -1.17 9.52 19.75
CA ALA A 104 -1.70 9.92 18.46
C ALA A 104 -2.84 9.02 17.97
N ASP A 105 -2.83 7.75 18.37
CA ASP A 105 -3.87 6.77 18.03
C ASP A 105 -5.05 6.76 19.02
N ALA A 106 -5.03 7.57 20.09
CA ALA A 106 -6.10 7.55 21.10
C ALA A 106 -7.50 7.79 20.49
N PRO A 107 -8.53 7.02 20.89
CA PRO A 107 -9.90 7.24 20.42
C PRO A 107 -10.44 8.60 20.89
N GLU A 108 -11.38 9.19 20.13
CA GLU A 108 -11.94 10.50 20.48
C GLU A 108 -12.57 10.51 21.89
N GLY A 109 -12.20 11.50 22.71
CA GLY A 109 -12.67 11.62 24.10
C GLY A 109 -11.88 10.78 25.11
N PHE A 110 -10.78 10.15 24.67
CA PHE A 110 -9.84 9.44 25.51
C PHE A 110 -8.43 10.03 25.39
N ASN A 111 -7.65 9.84 26.44
CA ASN A 111 -6.26 10.26 26.51
C ASN A 111 -5.37 9.13 27.01
N PHE A 112 -4.08 9.31 26.74
CA PHE A 112 -3.01 8.42 27.20
C PHE A 112 -2.01 9.16 28.10
N ALA A 113 -2.52 10.10 28.91
CA ALA A 113 -1.70 10.92 29.80
C ALA A 113 -1.05 10.10 30.94
N ASN A 114 -1.70 9.01 31.32
CA ASN A 114 -1.16 7.97 32.18
C ASN A 114 -0.93 6.73 31.31
N PRO A 115 0.32 6.45 30.88
CA PRO A 115 0.61 5.27 30.08
C PRO A 115 0.22 4.00 30.84
N LEU A 116 -0.89 3.39 30.46
CA LEU A 116 -1.42 2.18 31.09
C LEU A 116 -1.45 1.05 30.07
N VAL A 117 -1.11 -0.14 30.54
CA VAL A 117 -1.21 -1.39 29.79
C VAL A 117 -1.91 -2.43 30.65
N ASP A 118 -2.77 -3.22 30.04
CA ASP A 118 -3.33 -4.40 30.68
C ASP A 118 -2.32 -5.55 30.58
N PRO A 119 -1.78 -6.06 31.70
CA PRO A 119 -0.79 -7.13 31.67
C PRO A 119 -1.36 -8.47 31.18
N ASP A 120 -2.68 -8.68 31.27
CA ASP A 120 -3.32 -9.94 30.89
C ASP A 120 -3.51 -10.03 29.36
N THR A 121 -3.81 -8.90 28.72
CA THR A 121 -4.03 -8.82 27.27
C THR A 121 -2.86 -8.23 26.49
N GLY A 122 -1.96 -7.49 27.16
CA GLY A 122 -0.89 -6.72 26.53
C GLY A 122 -1.38 -5.44 25.83
N ASN A 123 -2.67 -5.11 25.94
CA ASN A 123 -3.28 -3.99 25.25
C ASN A 123 -3.01 -2.68 25.98
N VAL A 124 -2.83 -1.62 25.19
CA VAL A 124 -2.79 -0.26 25.72
C VAL A 124 -4.19 0.12 26.25
N VAL A 125 -4.21 0.79 27.40
CA VAL A 125 -5.44 1.22 28.07
C VAL A 125 -5.51 2.75 28.04
N TYR A 126 -6.48 3.28 27.32
CA TYR A 126 -6.78 4.71 27.30
C TYR A 126 -7.81 5.05 28.35
N THR A 127 -7.70 6.24 28.96
CA THR A 127 -8.66 6.73 29.95
C THR A 127 -9.49 7.84 29.33
N SER A 128 -10.81 7.81 29.52
CA SER A 128 -11.68 8.88 29.05
C SER A 128 -11.37 10.21 29.74
N ASP A 129 -11.69 11.33 29.10
CA ASP A 129 -11.43 12.66 29.67
C ASP A 129 -12.20 12.93 30.98
N ASP A 130 -13.30 12.21 31.21
CA ASP A 130 -14.08 12.22 32.46
C ASP A 130 -13.63 11.15 33.48
N GLY A 131 -12.67 10.29 33.11
CA GLY A 131 -12.11 9.22 33.93
C GLY A 131 -13.07 8.08 34.27
N GLN A 132 -14.24 8.00 33.63
CA GLN A 132 -15.25 6.98 33.92
C GLN A 132 -15.10 5.70 33.06
N TYR A 133 -14.38 5.78 31.94
CA TYR A 133 -14.25 4.70 30.98
C TYR A 133 -12.79 4.40 30.64
N TYR A 134 -12.53 3.12 30.37
CA TYR A 134 -11.32 2.63 29.73
C TYR A 134 -11.61 2.16 28.32
N ALA A 135 -10.73 2.48 27.37
CA ALA A 135 -10.71 1.87 26.05
C ALA A 135 -9.46 0.97 25.94
N SER A 136 -9.65 -0.31 25.65
CA SER A 136 -8.56 -1.29 25.47
C SER A 136 -8.96 -2.37 24.45
N GLY A 137 -8.07 -2.75 23.53
CA GLY A 137 -8.31 -3.85 22.58
C GLY A 137 -9.50 -3.69 21.64
N GLY A 138 -9.86 -2.45 21.26
CA GLY A 138 -11.00 -2.15 20.40
C GLY A 138 -12.34 -2.02 21.12
N GLU A 139 -12.39 -2.20 22.44
CA GLU A 139 -13.61 -2.10 23.24
C GLU A 139 -13.52 -0.98 24.28
N ILE A 140 -14.70 -0.45 24.67
CA ILE A 140 -14.84 0.56 25.73
C ILE A 140 -15.62 -0.05 26.89
N HIS A 141 -15.06 0.08 28.10
CA HIS A 141 -15.66 -0.43 29.34
C HIS A 141 -15.72 0.66 30.40
N PRO A 142 -16.74 0.64 31.28
CA PRO A 142 -16.69 1.40 32.52
C PRO A 142 -15.48 0.98 33.35
N VAL A 143 -14.78 1.92 33.97
CA VAL A 143 -13.61 1.65 34.82
C VAL A 143 -13.95 0.67 35.95
N ALA A 144 -15.16 0.74 36.50
CA ALA A 144 -15.64 -0.14 37.56
C ALA A 144 -15.88 -1.59 37.12
N GLU A 145 -16.03 -1.84 35.81
CA GLU A 145 -16.35 -3.15 35.23
C GLU A 145 -15.18 -3.74 34.44
N TYR A 146 -14.05 -3.02 34.37
CA TYR A 146 -12.87 -3.49 33.69
C TYR A 146 -12.31 -4.75 34.36
N ALA A 147 -12.11 -5.81 33.57
CA ALA A 147 -11.74 -7.12 34.10
C ALA A 147 -10.27 -7.20 34.59
N GLY A 148 -9.40 -6.37 34.02
CA GLY A 148 -7.97 -6.35 34.34
C GLY A 148 -7.60 -5.32 35.41
N THR A 149 -6.33 -5.34 35.82
CA THR A 149 -5.70 -4.25 36.59
C THR A 149 -4.64 -3.58 35.73
N PRO A 150 -4.98 -2.47 35.03
CA PRO A 150 -4.01 -1.75 34.23
C PRO A 150 -2.82 -1.31 35.07
N VAL A 151 -1.63 -1.58 34.57
CA VAL A 151 -0.37 -1.18 35.20
C VAL A 151 0.31 -0.12 34.35
N TYR A 152 1.22 0.63 34.97
CA TYR A 152 1.99 1.64 34.24
C TYR A 152 2.85 0.98 33.14
N TRP A 153 2.68 1.44 31.90
CA TRP A 153 3.55 1.06 30.79
C TRP A 153 4.83 1.90 30.86
N GLY A 154 5.93 1.26 31.25
CA GLY A 154 7.19 1.92 31.54
C GLY A 154 8.37 1.33 30.78
N ALA A 155 9.45 2.11 30.77
CA ALA A 155 10.80 1.68 30.41
C ALA A 155 11.52 1.02 31.59
#